data_AF-A0A2K1KQ24-F1
#
_entry.id   AF-A0A2K1KQ24-F1
#
_cell.length_a   1.000
_cell.length_b   1.000
_cell.length_c   1.000
_cell.angle_alpha   90.00
_cell.angle_beta   90.00
_cell.angle_gamma   90.00
#
_symmetry.space_group_name_H-M   'P 1'
#
loop_
_entity.id
_entity.type
_entity.pdbx_description
1 polymer ?
#
loop_
_entity_poly.entity_id
_entity_poly.type
_entity_poly.pdbx_seq_one_letter_code
_entity_poly.pdbx_strand_id
1 'polypeptide(L)'
;MGESRDEGRKLKVLMGTCGWSDHTLLKCGRFYPASVRSAEDRLRHYSTHFPCVEVDTSTYAIPSKVSVRRWLQAVPSGFIFHFKAFGLFCSKSCPITAIPGEIRTKLSFAGSDDYVKLSSLSTDIQDEIWSSFNSTLEPVFTAGSLGVVLFQFHLSFKPSLENRTHVLWCRRQLDPRFEMAVEFRNRDWFVGEQFQATCEWLKANNMALVAADELAHETFQKDREQTGLPYGQSREVLPVAWAVTKPSFHYIRVHRREGCKRMLSDSELQTWVARLQSKLPETLQGPVYFMWGTDWEDQPILNAQNLKQFLPESMIFNWKAAQLQNPAKGSLLSMFKSPQTAMQTASDSVLYKQPATPTDDVSPIALLEMNKNTDFGCSNANLGDAQKRILEQPAEMHGFTKKDAVFPPPKKAKPSPNKKKGNAGSPTITSFFKYAR
;
A
#
# COMPACT_ATOMS: atom_id res chain seq x y z
N MET A 1 24.31 12.60 -14.54
CA MET A 1 23.41 11.44 -14.47
C MET A 1 23.47 10.87 -13.06
N GLY A 2 22.42 10.23 -12.57
CA GLY A 2 22.44 9.49 -11.32
C GLY A 2 21.90 8.09 -11.58
N GLU A 3 22.58 7.08 -11.03
CA GLU A 3 22.11 5.69 -11.00
C GLU A 3 20.70 5.65 -10.38
N SER A 4 19.80 4.82 -10.93
CA SER A 4 18.39 4.95 -10.55
C SER A 4 18.18 4.46 -9.12
N ARG A 5 17.40 5.20 -8.32
CA ARG A 5 17.14 4.89 -6.91
C ARG A 5 16.51 3.49 -6.71
N ASP A 6 15.98 2.91 -7.77
CA ASP A 6 15.27 1.64 -7.76
C ASP A 6 16.14 0.44 -8.18
N GLU A 7 17.34 0.60 -8.74
CA GLU A 7 18.23 -0.53 -9.08
C GLU A 7 18.57 -1.37 -7.82
N GLY A 8 18.94 -0.72 -6.72
CA GLY A 8 19.15 -1.38 -5.41
C GLY A 8 17.86 -1.88 -4.72
N ARG A 9 16.70 -1.69 -5.34
CA ARG A 9 15.36 -2.03 -4.81
C ARG A 9 14.55 -2.95 -5.72
N LYS A 10 14.98 -3.15 -6.97
CA LYS A 10 14.33 -4.00 -7.97
C LYS A 10 14.10 -5.40 -7.42
N LEU A 11 12.84 -5.86 -7.47
CA LEU A 11 12.37 -7.15 -6.92
C LEU A 11 12.63 -7.35 -5.41
N LYS A 12 13.07 -6.32 -4.67
CA LYS A 12 13.24 -6.38 -3.23
C LYS A 12 11.92 -6.15 -2.51
N VAL A 13 11.70 -6.88 -1.43
CA VAL A 13 10.56 -6.71 -0.52
C VAL A 13 10.90 -5.61 0.49
N LEU A 14 10.23 -4.47 0.38
CA LEU A 14 10.30 -3.34 1.31
C LEU A 14 9.07 -3.41 2.22
N MET A 15 9.29 -3.86 3.46
CA MET A 15 8.23 -3.95 4.47
C MET A 15 8.04 -2.64 5.24
N GLY A 16 6.80 -2.36 5.60
CA GLY A 16 6.42 -1.29 6.53
C GLY A 16 5.07 -1.59 7.18
N THR A 17 4.55 -0.67 7.98
CA THR A 17 3.29 -0.84 8.74
C THR A 17 2.29 0.27 8.39
N CYS A 18 1.00 0.02 8.62
CA CYS A 18 -0.10 0.94 8.27
C CYS A 18 -0.32 2.05 9.32
N GLY A 19 0.78 2.61 9.83
CA GLY A 19 0.84 3.49 10.98
C GLY A 19 2.13 3.25 11.79
N TRP A 20 2.47 4.17 12.68
CA TRP A 20 3.64 4.05 13.56
C TRP A 20 3.39 4.54 14.99
N SER A 21 2.19 5.01 15.31
CA SER A 21 1.90 5.70 16.57
C SER A 21 0.57 5.30 17.21
N ASP A 22 0.11 4.10 16.86
CA ASP A 22 -1.20 3.57 17.24
C ASP A 22 -1.27 3.26 18.73
N HIS A 23 -2.42 3.53 19.34
CA HIS A 23 -2.53 3.54 20.80
C HIS A 23 -2.11 2.21 21.47
N THR A 24 -2.37 1.07 20.82
CA THR A 24 -1.95 -0.25 21.33
C THR A 24 -0.44 -0.45 21.21
N LEU A 25 0.18 -0.07 20.09
CA LEU A 25 1.64 -0.08 19.88
C LEU A 25 2.37 0.82 20.90
N LEU A 26 1.84 2.01 21.17
CA LEU A 26 2.41 2.91 22.17
C LEU A 26 2.22 2.39 23.60
N LYS A 27 1.08 1.76 23.89
CA LYS A 27 0.77 1.23 25.22
C LYS A 27 1.53 -0.06 25.55
N CYS A 28 1.89 -0.88 24.57
CA CYS A 28 2.56 -2.16 24.84
C CYS A 28 4.00 -1.99 25.35
N GLY A 29 4.67 -0.88 25.01
CA GLY A 29 6.01 -0.53 25.48
C GLY A 29 7.15 -1.42 24.96
N ARG A 30 6.86 -2.40 24.07
CA ARG A 30 7.84 -3.38 23.58
C ARG A 30 8.67 -2.90 22.39
N PHE A 31 8.10 -2.06 21.53
CA PHE A 31 8.80 -1.51 20.36
C PHE A 31 9.52 -0.19 20.66
N TYR A 32 8.89 0.74 21.38
CA TYR A 32 9.46 2.06 21.66
C TYR A 32 10.14 2.14 23.04
N PRO A 33 11.44 2.46 23.13
CA PRO A 33 12.13 2.71 24.39
C PRO A 33 11.49 3.84 25.22
N ALA A 34 11.58 3.77 26.55
CA ALA A 34 10.96 4.74 27.47
C ALA A 34 11.47 6.20 27.35
N SER A 35 12.52 6.44 26.56
CA SER A 35 13.00 7.77 26.16
C SER A 35 12.26 8.36 24.96
N VAL A 36 11.63 7.53 24.11
CA VAL A 36 10.98 7.92 22.85
C VAL A 36 9.57 8.46 23.13
N ARG A 37 9.47 9.78 23.32
CA ARG A 37 8.26 10.43 23.88
C ARG A 37 7.48 11.28 22.88
N SER A 38 8.13 12.03 21.99
CA SER A 38 7.41 12.85 21.00
C SER A 38 6.97 12.03 19.77
N ALA A 39 6.07 12.59 18.96
CA ALA A 39 5.67 12.00 17.68
C ALA A 39 6.83 11.94 16.66
N GLU A 40 7.75 12.89 16.73
CA GLU A 40 8.92 12.99 15.86
C GLU A 40 9.99 11.96 16.29
N ASP A 41 10.21 11.75 17.59
CA ASP A 41 11.10 10.68 18.10
C ASP A 41 10.59 9.29 17.73
N ARG A 42 9.27 9.07 17.79
CA ARG A 42 8.65 7.79 17.40
C ARG A 42 8.90 7.49 15.93
N LEU A 43 8.67 8.45 15.04
CA LEU A 43 8.97 8.28 13.62
C LEU A 43 10.48 8.08 13.36
N ARG A 44 11.34 8.83 14.06
CA ARG A 44 12.80 8.67 13.99
C ARG A 44 13.23 7.26 14.39
N HIS A 45 12.73 6.75 15.52
CA HIS A 45 12.99 5.39 16.01
C HIS A 45 12.40 4.31 15.10
N TYR A 46 11.18 4.51 14.58
CA TYR A 46 10.55 3.62 13.62
C TYR A 46 11.42 3.47 12.35
N SER A 47 11.95 4.59 11.85
CA SER A 47 12.74 4.61 10.62
C SER A 47 14.11 3.91 10.72
N THR A 48 14.61 3.57 11.92
CA THR A 48 15.80 2.70 12.06
C THR A 48 15.49 1.21 11.86
N HIS A 49 14.21 0.83 11.84
CA HIS A 49 13.73 -0.53 11.68
C HIS A 49 13.18 -0.79 10.26
N PHE A 50 12.36 0.12 9.73
CA PHE A 50 11.68 -0.05 8.45
C PHE A 50 12.09 0.99 7.40
N PRO A 51 12.22 0.61 6.11
CA PRO A 51 12.50 1.53 5.01
C PRO A 51 11.30 2.39 4.60
N CYS A 52 10.08 1.99 4.95
CA CYS A 52 8.86 2.70 4.58
C CYS A 52 7.77 2.62 5.65
N VAL A 53 6.76 3.51 5.52
CA VAL A 53 5.53 3.49 6.32
C VAL A 53 4.34 3.93 5.47
N GLU A 54 3.15 3.43 5.77
CA GLU A 54 1.90 3.93 5.19
C GLU A 54 1.23 4.90 6.17
N VAL A 55 1.09 6.15 5.74
CA VAL A 55 0.46 7.24 6.46
C VAL A 55 -1.06 7.10 6.32
N ASP A 56 -1.65 6.22 7.11
CA ASP A 56 -3.10 5.98 7.09
C ASP A 56 -3.88 7.21 7.62
N THR A 57 -3.26 8.04 8.46
CA THR A 57 -3.87 9.25 9.06
C THR A 57 -4.39 10.26 8.03
N SER A 58 -3.82 10.32 6.82
CA SER A 58 -4.30 11.20 5.76
C SER A 58 -5.68 10.82 5.20
N THR A 59 -6.19 9.62 5.50
CA THR A 59 -7.59 9.25 5.20
C THR A 59 -8.60 10.03 6.04
N TYR A 60 -8.23 10.45 7.27
CA TYR A 60 -9.13 11.11 8.21
C TYR A 60 -9.09 12.65 8.13
N ALA A 61 -7.94 13.22 7.77
CA ALA A 61 -7.77 14.65 7.49
C ALA A 61 -6.52 14.87 6.63
N ILE A 62 -6.54 15.83 5.71
CA ILE A 62 -5.35 16.20 4.94
C ILE A 62 -4.29 16.74 5.93
N PRO A 63 -3.09 16.13 6.04
CA PRO A 63 -2.07 16.58 6.99
C PRO A 63 -1.49 17.93 6.55
N SER A 64 -0.93 18.71 7.48
CA SER A 64 -0.35 20.00 7.10
C SER A 64 0.99 19.82 6.38
N LYS A 65 1.30 20.72 5.43
CA LYS A 65 2.63 20.83 4.80
C LYS A 65 3.77 20.94 5.83
N VAL A 66 3.50 21.51 7.01
CA VAL A 66 4.46 21.63 8.12
C VAL A 66 4.68 20.27 8.80
N SER A 67 3.61 19.50 9.02
CA SER A 67 3.68 18.13 9.56
C SER A 67 4.48 17.22 8.65
N VAL A 68 4.21 17.23 7.34
CA VAL A 68 4.91 16.41 6.33
C VAL A 68 6.40 16.77 6.26
N ARG A 69 6.75 18.06 6.33
CA ARG A 69 8.16 18.50 6.39
C ARG A 69 8.88 18.03 7.67
N ARG A 70 8.22 18.08 8.83
CA ARG A 70 8.77 17.56 10.10
C ARG A 70 8.95 16.05 10.06
N TRP A 71 8.02 15.31 9.46
CA TRP A 71 8.16 13.87 9.26
C TRP A 71 9.36 13.54 8.38
N LEU A 72 9.55 14.26 7.27
CA LEU A 72 10.73 14.13 6.41
C LEU A 72 12.05 14.47 7.14
N GLN A 73 12.04 15.41 8.09
CA GLN A 73 13.19 15.74 8.95
C GLN A 73 13.42 14.74 10.11
N ALA A 74 12.45 13.88 10.41
CA ALA A 74 12.56 12.85 11.42
C ALA A 74 13.29 11.59 10.91
N VAL A 75 13.24 11.32 9.60
CA VAL A 75 13.73 10.08 8.97
C VAL A 75 15.07 10.26 8.24
N PRO A 76 15.86 9.19 8.02
CA PRO A 76 17.07 9.25 7.20
C PRO A 76 16.74 9.31 5.70
N SER A 77 17.76 9.66 4.90
CA SER A 77 17.63 9.77 3.45
C SER A 77 17.17 8.45 2.80
N GLY A 78 16.29 8.53 1.81
CA GLY A 78 15.76 7.36 1.11
C GLY A 78 14.62 6.62 1.83
N PHE A 79 14.24 6.99 3.06
CA PHE A 79 13.02 6.48 3.69
C PHE A 79 11.78 6.90 2.89
N ILE A 80 10.76 6.03 2.82
CA ILE A 80 9.62 6.16 1.92
C ILE A 80 8.30 6.31 2.71
N PHE A 81 7.54 7.34 2.41
CA PHE A 81 6.18 7.52 2.89
C PHE A 81 5.19 7.15 1.78
N HIS A 82 4.35 6.15 2.05
CA HIS A 82 3.12 5.93 1.30
C HIS A 82 2.00 6.72 1.98
N PHE A 83 1.08 7.30 1.22
CA PHE A 83 0.00 8.13 1.78
C PHE A 83 -1.36 7.59 1.38
N LYS A 84 -2.29 7.53 2.34
CA LYS A 84 -3.68 7.19 2.01
C LYS A 84 -4.39 8.41 1.44
N ALA A 85 -5.13 8.21 0.36
CA ALA A 85 -5.99 9.24 -0.21
C ALA A 85 -6.98 9.77 0.84
N PHE A 86 -7.29 11.06 0.80
CA PHE A 86 -8.24 11.66 1.74
C PHE A 86 -9.62 10.99 1.61
N GLY A 87 -10.23 10.63 2.74
CA GLY A 87 -11.35 9.70 2.80
C GLY A 87 -12.58 10.12 1.98
N LEU A 88 -12.77 11.43 1.77
CA LEU A 88 -13.79 12.01 0.90
C LEU A 88 -13.71 11.47 -0.54
N PHE A 89 -12.50 11.30 -1.08
CA PHE A 89 -12.28 10.85 -2.46
C PHE A 89 -12.69 9.37 -2.66
N CYS A 90 -12.47 8.51 -1.67
CA CYS A 90 -12.77 7.07 -1.75
C CYS A 90 -14.16 6.69 -1.21
N SER A 91 -14.71 7.50 -0.30
CA SER A 91 -16.01 7.24 0.35
C SER A 91 -17.15 8.03 -0.26
N LYS A 92 -16.86 9.01 -1.14
CA LYS A 92 -17.78 10.03 -1.66
C LYS A 92 -18.43 10.91 -0.57
N SER A 93 -17.98 10.81 0.70
CA SER A 93 -18.37 11.66 1.83
C SER A 93 -17.31 11.65 2.95
N CYS A 94 -17.34 12.64 3.85
CA CYS A 94 -16.54 12.67 5.08
C CYS A 94 -17.20 13.55 6.16
N PRO A 95 -16.79 13.49 7.43
CA PRO A 95 -17.22 14.47 8.43
C PRO A 95 -16.84 15.89 8.03
N ILE A 96 -17.65 16.89 8.37
CA ILE A 96 -17.36 18.31 8.13
C ILE A 96 -16.03 18.75 8.78
N THR A 97 -15.70 18.18 9.95
CA THR A 97 -14.47 18.45 10.69
C THR A 97 -13.20 17.98 9.98
N ALA A 98 -13.31 17.04 9.02
CA ALA A 98 -12.20 16.51 8.23
C ALA A 98 -11.79 17.43 7.06
N ILE A 99 -12.69 18.31 6.61
CA ILE A 99 -12.38 19.32 5.58
C ILE A 99 -11.35 20.32 6.12
N PRO A 100 -10.30 20.70 5.35
CA PRO A 100 -9.34 21.73 5.76
C PRO A 100 -10.02 23.03 6.21
N GLY A 101 -9.52 23.63 7.30
CA GLY A 101 -10.21 24.75 7.98
C GLY A 101 -10.52 25.95 7.08
N GLU A 102 -9.58 26.31 6.19
CA GLU A 102 -9.70 27.42 5.24
C GLU A 102 -10.73 27.16 4.12
N ILE A 103 -10.93 25.90 3.75
CA ILE A 103 -11.95 25.50 2.77
C ILE A 103 -13.31 25.43 3.47
N ARG A 104 -13.34 24.91 4.71
CA ARG A 104 -14.56 24.76 5.51
C ARG A 104 -15.27 26.09 5.80
N THR A 105 -14.55 27.22 5.89
CA THR A 105 -15.19 28.55 6.05
C THR A 105 -15.90 29.05 4.80
N LYS A 106 -15.62 28.49 3.61
CA LYS A 106 -16.28 28.82 2.35
C LYS A 106 -17.58 28.04 2.12
N LEU A 107 -17.87 27.05 2.96
CA LEU A 107 -19.00 26.13 2.76
C LEU A 107 -20.28 26.69 3.40
N SER A 108 -21.24 27.07 2.57
CA SER A 108 -22.57 27.48 2.99
C SER A 108 -23.44 26.27 3.37
N PHE A 109 -23.48 25.92 4.66
CA PHE A 109 -24.30 24.81 5.17
C PHE A 109 -25.70 25.26 5.58
N ALA A 110 -26.72 24.61 5.04
CA ALA A 110 -28.13 24.83 5.37
C ALA A 110 -28.62 23.86 6.47
N GLY A 111 -27.97 23.85 7.63
CA GLY A 111 -28.41 23.04 8.78
C GLY A 111 -27.26 22.45 9.61
N SER A 112 -27.60 21.43 10.39
CA SER A 112 -26.71 20.74 11.35
C SER A 112 -26.07 19.47 10.78
N ASP A 113 -25.64 19.49 9.51
CA ASP A 113 -25.05 18.32 8.86
C ASP A 113 -23.60 18.09 9.32
N ASP A 114 -23.39 17.07 10.16
CA ASP A 114 -22.06 16.61 10.60
C ASP A 114 -21.18 16.07 9.45
N TYR A 115 -21.75 15.84 8.26
CA TYR A 115 -21.12 15.18 7.12
C TYR A 115 -21.32 15.94 5.80
N VAL A 116 -20.27 15.90 4.98
CA VAL A 116 -20.22 16.50 3.64
C VAL A 116 -20.22 15.38 2.60
N LYS A 117 -21.03 15.51 1.54
CA LYS A 117 -20.97 14.63 0.36
C LYS A 117 -20.12 15.29 -0.72
N LEU A 118 -19.30 14.52 -1.42
CA LEU A 118 -18.47 15.02 -2.51
C LEU A 118 -19.33 15.65 -3.63
N SER A 119 -20.47 15.03 -3.94
CA SER A 119 -21.42 15.49 -4.96
C SER A 119 -22.27 16.71 -4.56
N SER A 120 -22.13 17.22 -3.34
CA SER A 120 -22.78 18.48 -2.90
C SER A 120 -21.79 19.65 -2.79
N LEU A 121 -20.55 19.48 -3.29
CA LEU A 121 -19.54 20.53 -3.35
C LEU A 121 -19.44 21.07 -4.78
N SER A 122 -19.31 22.39 -4.93
CA SER A 122 -18.99 23.02 -6.22
C SER A 122 -17.61 22.55 -6.72
N THR A 123 -17.39 22.62 -8.04
CA THR A 123 -16.14 22.23 -8.69
C THR A 123 -14.94 22.92 -8.03
N ASP A 124 -15.00 24.25 -7.86
CA ASP A 124 -13.95 25.07 -7.24
C ASP A 124 -13.54 24.55 -5.86
N ILE A 125 -14.50 24.13 -5.04
CA ILE A 125 -14.26 23.58 -3.71
C ILE A 125 -13.66 22.17 -3.78
N GLN A 126 -14.09 21.33 -4.73
CA GLN A 126 -13.46 20.02 -4.95
C GLN A 126 -12.00 20.19 -5.39
N ASP A 127 -11.73 21.12 -6.30
CA ASP A 127 -10.40 21.43 -6.82
C ASP A 127 -9.50 22.09 -5.76
N GLU A 128 -10.04 22.92 -4.85
CA GLU A 128 -9.31 23.40 -3.67
C GLU A 128 -8.90 22.25 -2.73
N ILE A 129 -9.78 21.26 -2.49
CA ILE A 129 -9.46 20.10 -1.65
C ILE A 129 -8.38 19.22 -2.31
N TRP A 130 -8.46 19.00 -3.63
CA TRP A 130 -7.44 18.29 -4.39
C TRP A 130 -6.10 19.03 -4.45
N SER A 131 -6.12 20.34 -4.68
CA SER A 131 -4.93 21.21 -4.64
C SER A 131 -4.26 21.18 -3.27
N SER A 132 -5.05 21.20 -2.19
CA SER A 132 -4.58 21.07 -0.81
C SER A 132 -3.93 19.71 -0.55
N PHE A 133 -4.53 18.62 -1.04
CA PHE A 133 -3.97 17.26 -0.93
C PHE A 133 -2.68 17.10 -1.73
N ASN A 134 -2.69 17.41 -3.03
CA ASN A 134 -1.51 17.28 -3.91
C ASN A 134 -0.34 18.13 -3.38
N SER A 135 -0.60 19.40 -3.06
CA SER A 135 0.43 20.31 -2.54
C SER A 135 0.99 19.91 -1.16
N THR A 136 0.28 19.06 -0.41
CA THR A 136 0.72 18.52 0.88
C THR A 136 1.73 17.39 0.71
N LEU A 137 1.67 16.65 -0.40
CA LEU A 137 2.63 15.59 -0.73
C LEU A 137 3.90 16.12 -1.40
N GLU A 138 3.87 17.32 -1.98
CA GLU A 138 5.04 17.92 -2.67
C GLU A 138 6.36 17.84 -1.87
N PRO A 139 6.43 18.14 -0.55
CA PRO A 139 7.70 18.09 0.17
C PRO A 139 8.38 16.70 0.19
N VAL A 140 7.59 15.62 0.26
CA VAL A 140 8.13 14.26 0.18
C VAL A 140 8.36 13.82 -1.27
N PHE A 141 7.57 14.32 -2.23
CA PHE A 141 7.83 14.10 -3.65
C PHE A 141 9.17 14.74 -4.09
N THR A 142 9.41 16.02 -3.78
CA THR A 142 10.65 16.73 -4.15
C THR A 142 11.91 16.08 -3.53
N ALA A 143 11.79 15.45 -2.36
CA ALA A 143 12.87 14.67 -1.75
C ALA A 143 13.09 13.29 -2.42
N GLY A 144 12.12 12.80 -3.19
CA GLY A 144 12.04 11.41 -3.66
C GLY A 144 11.82 10.42 -2.51
N SER A 145 11.01 10.83 -1.53
CA SER A 145 10.54 10.05 -0.38
C SER A 145 9.03 9.78 -0.42
N LEU A 146 8.30 10.27 -1.43
CA LEU A 146 6.94 9.81 -1.72
C LEU A 146 7.02 8.45 -2.42
N GLY A 147 6.36 7.43 -1.87
CA GLY A 147 6.28 6.10 -2.46
C GLY A 147 5.05 5.93 -3.34
N VAL A 148 3.88 5.81 -2.70
CA VAL A 148 2.61 5.46 -3.36
C VAL A 148 1.47 6.21 -2.67
N VAL A 149 0.49 6.68 -3.44
CA VAL A 149 -0.79 7.19 -2.95
C VAL A 149 -1.86 6.11 -3.10
N LEU A 150 -2.38 5.65 -1.95
CA LEU A 150 -3.31 4.53 -1.84
C LEU A 150 -4.77 5.01 -1.87
N PHE A 151 -5.53 4.52 -2.85
CA PHE A 151 -6.97 4.69 -2.94
C PHE A 151 -7.70 3.38 -2.55
N GLN A 152 -8.06 3.27 -1.28
CA GLN A 152 -8.83 2.14 -0.75
C GLN A 152 -10.34 2.39 -0.91
N PHE A 153 -11.00 1.63 -1.78
CA PHE A 153 -12.44 1.67 -2.01
C PHE A 153 -13.17 0.57 -1.22
N HIS A 154 -14.24 0.98 -0.53
CA HIS A 154 -14.93 0.20 0.51
C HIS A 154 -15.91 -0.87 -0.04
N LEU A 155 -16.46 -1.72 0.84
CA LEU A 155 -17.18 -2.97 0.47
C LEU A 155 -18.41 -2.80 -0.44
N SER A 156 -19.08 -1.64 -0.43
CA SER A 156 -20.20 -1.31 -1.35
C SER A 156 -19.76 -0.72 -2.70
N PHE A 157 -18.48 -0.44 -2.90
CA PHE A 157 -17.93 0.04 -4.18
C PHE A 157 -17.79 -1.12 -5.17
N LYS A 158 -18.92 -1.55 -5.74
CA LYS A 158 -19.01 -2.64 -6.75
C LYS A 158 -18.44 -2.24 -8.12
N PRO A 159 -18.04 -3.20 -8.97
CA PRO A 159 -17.72 -2.94 -10.37
C PRO A 159 -18.93 -2.38 -11.11
N SER A 160 -18.79 -1.16 -11.65
CA SER A 160 -19.78 -0.49 -12.49
C SER A 160 -19.10 0.57 -13.36
N LEU A 161 -19.77 1.04 -14.42
CA LEU A 161 -19.26 2.15 -15.24
C LEU A 161 -19.09 3.44 -14.43
N GLU A 162 -20.04 3.75 -13.54
CA GLU A 162 -19.95 4.90 -12.62
C GLU A 162 -18.71 4.79 -11.71
N ASN A 163 -18.49 3.64 -11.08
CA ASN A 163 -17.37 3.46 -10.16
C ASN A 163 -16.01 3.41 -10.88
N ARG A 164 -15.93 2.80 -12.08
CA ARG A 164 -14.73 2.94 -12.93
C ARG A 164 -14.50 4.41 -13.31
N THR A 165 -15.53 5.15 -13.70
CA THR A 165 -15.44 6.59 -14.03
C THR A 165 -14.97 7.43 -12.83
N HIS A 166 -15.43 7.10 -11.62
CA HIS A 166 -15.01 7.74 -10.37
C HIS A 166 -13.51 7.50 -10.07
N VAL A 167 -13.01 6.27 -10.23
CA VAL A 167 -11.57 5.99 -10.08
C VAL A 167 -10.74 6.76 -11.12
N LEU A 168 -11.21 6.85 -12.37
CA LEU A 168 -10.55 7.64 -13.41
C LEU A 168 -10.56 9.15 -13.13
N TRP A 169 -11.62 9.67 -12.52
CA TRP A 169 -11.65 11.06 -12.04
C TRP A 169 -10.63 11.27 -10.90
N CYS A 170 -10.58 10.38 -9.91
CA CYS A 170 -9.54 10.40 -8.88
C CYS A 170 -8.12 10.35 -9.47
N ARG A 171 -7.87 9.54 -10.51
CA ARG A 171 -6.54 9.48 -11.15
C ARG A 171 -6.18 10.76 -11.90
N ARG A 172 -7.15 11.45 -12.51
CA ARG A 172 -6.92 12.76 -13.18
C ARG A 172 -6.69 13.89 -12.18
N GLN A 173 -7.33 13.85 -11.02
CA GLN A 173 -7.20 14.87 -9.98
C GLN A 173 -5.98 14.67 -9.06
N LEU A 174 -5.53 13.43 -8.86
CA LEU A 174 -4.21 13.15 -8.29
C LEU A 174 -3.12 13.64 -9.25
N ASP A 175 -2.11 14.32 -8.73
CA ASP A 175 -0.97 14.79 -9.54
C ASP A 175 -0.42 13.69 -10.48
N PRO A 176 -0.17 13.97 -11.77
CA PRO A 176 0.29 12.96 -12.71
C PRO A 176 1.66 12.37 -12.34
N ARG A 177 2.50 13.11 -11.60
CA ARG A 177 3.81 12.65 -11.11
C ARG A 177 3.72 11.64 -9.97
N PHE A 178 2.59 11.56 -9.27
CA PHE A 178 2.44 10.71 -8.09
C PHE A 178 1.98 9.31 -8.47
N GLU A 179 2.53 8.31 -7.79
CA GLU A 179 2.19 6.91 -8.03
C GLU A 179 0.87 6.53 -7.36
N MET A 180 -0.03 5.89 -8.11
CA MET A 180 -1.38 5.54 -7.63
C MET A 180 -1.56 4.03 -7.51
N ALA A 181 -1.94 3.57 -6.32
CA ALA A 181 -2.39 2.21 -6.08
C ALA A 181 -3.86 2.17 -5.63
N VAL A 182 -4.58 1.14 -6.04
CA VAL A 182 -6.02 0.98 -5.82
C VAL A 182 -6.31 -0.35 -5.10
N GLU A 183 -6.94 -0.27 -3.93
CA GLU A 183 -7.44 -1.43 -3.19
C GLU A 183 -8.96 -1.50 -3.31
N PHE A 184 -9.47 -2.49 -4.05
CA PHE A 184 -10.90 -2.81 -4.07
C PHE A 184 -11.22 -3.82 -2.96
N ARG A 185 -11.95 -3.38 -1.93
CA ARG A 185 -12.42 -4.26 -0.84
C ARG A 185 -13.58 -5.17 -1.28
N ASN A 186 -14.39 -4.73 -2.25
CA ASN A 186 -15.48 -5.52 -2.79
C ASN A 186 -14.93 -6.65 -3.68
N ARG A 187 -15.38 -7.89 -3.45
CA ARG A 187 -14.87 -9.09 -4.14
C ARG A 187 -15.36 -9.27 -5.57
N ASP A 188 -16.44 -8.61 -5.97
CA ASP A 188 -17.03 -8.76 -7.31
C ASP A 188 -16.08 -8.25 -8.42
N TRP A 189 -15.12 -7.38 -8.09
CA TRP A 189 -14.05 -6.95 -9.00
C TRP A 189 -13.09 -8.09 -9.42
N PHE A 190 -13.11 -9.22 -8.71
CA PHE A 190 -12.12 -10.30 -8.83
C PHE A 190 -12.73 -11.65 -9.27
N VAL A 191 -13.95 -11.65 -9.83
CA VAL A 191 -14.65 -12.85 -10.27
C VAL A 191 -14.59 -12.99 -11.79
N GLY A 192 -14.13 -14.14 -12.29
CA GLY A 192 -14.12 -14.49 -13.72
C GLY A 192 -13.46 -13.42 -14.61
N GLU A 193 -14.04 -13.18 -15.78
CA GLU A 193 -13.58 -12.19 -16.78
C GLU A 193 -13.47 -10.77 -16.20
N GLN A 194 -14.31 -10.41 -15.23
CA GLN A 194 -14.27 -9.10 -14.57
C GLN A 194 -12.97 -8.88 -13.79
N PHE A 195 -12.23 -9.93 -13.38
CA PHE A 195 -10.87 -9.77 -12.85
C PHE A 195 -9.89 -9.31 -13.94
N GLN A 196 -9.88 -9.98 -15.10
CA GLN A 196 -9.01 -9.61 -16.22
C GLN A 196 -9.34 -8.20 -16.72
N ALA A 197 -10.62 -7.90 -16.94
CA ALA A 197 -11.09 -6.57 -17.33
C ALA A 197 -10.88 -5.49 -16.24
N THR A 198 -10.56 -5.86 -14.99
CA THR A 198 -10.06 -4.91 -13.98
C THR A 198 -8.57 -4.67 -14.16
N CYS A 199 -7.78 -5.74 -14.28
CA CYS A 199 -6.33 -5.66 -14.43
C CYS A 199 -5.89 -4.90 -15.70
N GLU A 200 -6.55 -5.12 -16.83
CA GLU A 200 -6.28 -4.43 -18.10
C GLU A 200 -6.64 -2.95 -18.03
N TRP A 201 -7.79 -2.61 -17.45
CA TRP A 201 -8.22 -1.23 -17.24
C TRP A 201 -7.28 -0.47 -16.30
N LEU A 202 -6.79 -1.09 -15.22
CA LEU A 202 -5.80 -0.50 -14.32
C LEU A 202 -4.44 -0.28 -15.03
N LYS A 203 -3.97 -1.26 -15.81
CA LYS A 203 -2.76 -1.14 -16.66
C LYS A 203 -2.88 0.04 -17.62
N ALA A 204 -3.96 0.10 -18.40
CA ALA A 204 -4.20 1.14 -19.41
C ALA A 204 -4.30 2.55 -18.82
N ASN A 205 -4.60 2.69 -17.53
CA ASN A 205 -4.71 3.96 -16.82
C ASN A 205 -3.58 4.19 -15.80
N ASN A 206 -2.48 3.44 -15.93
CA ASN A 206 -1.24 3.62 -15.17
C ASN A 206 -1.41 3.52 -13.64
N MET A 207 -2.28 2.61 -13.18
CA MET A 207 -2.59 2.37 -11.76
C MET A 207 -2.16 0.97 -11.31
N ALA A 208 -1.61 0.86 -10.10
CA ALA A 208 -1.29 -0.43 -9.47
C ALA A 208 -2.50 -1.03 -8.74
N LEU A 209 -2.79 -2.32 -8.94
CA LEU A 209 -3.69 -3.08 -8.08
C LEU A 209 -2.98 -3.42 -6.77
N VAL A 210 -3.66 -3.21 -5.65
CA VAL A 210 -3.20 -3.69 -4.33
C VAL A 210 -3.60 -5.14 -4.13
N ALA A 211 -2.62 -6.00 -3.89
CA ALA A 211 -2.83 -7.37 -3.46
C ALA A 211 -3.16 -7.38 -1.95
N ALA A 212 -4.45 -7.32 -1.62
CA ALA A 212 -4.93 -7.36 -0.24
C ALA A 212 -5.01 -8.81 0.29
N ASP A 213 -4.44 -9.06 1.46
CA ASP A 213 -4.73 -10.24 2.31
C ASP A 213 -5.83 -9.89 3.30
N GLU A 214 -6.92 -10.66 3.32
CA GLU A 214 -8.10 -10.36 4.11
C GLU A 214 -8.71 -11.63 4.71
N LEU A 215 -9.35 -11.51 5.87
CA LEU A 215 -10.15 -12.59 6.44
C LEU A 215 -11.60 -12.49 5.97
N ALA A 216 -12.25 -13.63 5.74
CA ALA A 216 -13.61 -13.70 5.22
C ALA A 216 -14.61 -12.85 6.03
N HIS A 217 -14.65 -13.04 7.35
CA HIS A 217 -15.56 -12.32 8.25
C HIS A 217 -15.39 -10.79 8.20
N GLU A 218 -14.15 -10.30 8.09
CA GLU A 218 -13.84 -8.85 7.95
C GLU A 218 -14.33 -8.21 6.63
N THR A 219 -14.86 -9.01 5.70
CA THR A 219 -15.47 -8.55 4.44
C THR A 219 -16.98 -8.78 4.38
N PHE A 220 -17.53 -9.66 5.21
CA PHE A 220 -18.96 -9.95 5.28
C PHE A 220 -19.71 -9.18 6.38
N GLN A 221 -19.02 -8.76 7.45
CA GLN A 221 -19.58 -7.87 8.47
C GLN A 221 -19.98 -6.52 7.82
N LYS A 222 -21.23 -6.09 8.06
CA LYS A 222 -21.76 -4.79 7.60
C LYS A 222 -21.62 -3.69 8.64
N ASP A 223 -21.45 -4.06 9.90
CA ASP A 223 -21.09 -3.13 10.96
C ASP A 223 -19.64 -2.65 10.81
N ARG A 224 -19.30 -1.55 11.49
CA ARG A 224 -17.91 -1.13 11.71
C ARG A 224 -17.36 -1.62 13.05
N GLU A 225 -18.21 -2.23 13.88
CA GLU A 225 -17.90 -2.66 15.24
C GLU A 225 -16.93 -3.84 15.27
N GLN A 226 -16.76 -4.55 14.14
CA GLN A 226 -15.86 -5.70 13.96
C GLN A 226 -16.26 -6.81 14.95
N THR A 227 -17.52 -7.25 14.78
CA THR A 227 -18.32 -7.96 15.78
C THR A 227 -17.81 -9.34 16.20
N GLY A 228 -16.88 -9.94 15.47
CA GLY A 228 -16.29 -11.25 15.77
C GLY A 228 -16.22 -12.16 14.55
N LEU A 229 -15.13 -12.94 14.45
CA LEU A 229 -15.17 -14.29 13.91
C LEU A 229 -16.32 -15.01 14.63
N PRO A 230 -17.44 -15.35 13.96
CA PRO A 230 -18.63 -15.79 14.67
C PRO A 230 -18.37 -17.09 15.42
N TYR A 231 -19.06 -17.27 16.56
CA TYR A 231 -18.85 -18.46 17.40
C TYR A 231 -19.03 -19.76 16.59
N GLY A 232 -18.02 -20.64 16.64
CA GLY A 232 -17.98 -21.90 15.88
C GLY A 232 -17.43 -21.79 14.43
N GLN A 233 -17.15 -20.59 13.91
CA GLN A 233 -16.53 -20.39 12.60
C GLN A 233 -14.99 -20.48 12.68
N SER A 234 -14.36 -20.80 11.55
CA SER A 234 -12.90 -20.83 11.39
C SER A 234 -12.35 -19.56 10.73
N ARG A 235 -11.07 -19.26 10.95
CA ARG A 235 -10.35 -18.17 10.27
C ARG A 235 -10.04 -18.56 8.83
N GLU A 236 -10.93 -18.22 7.91
CA GLU A 236 -10.69 -18.29 6.46
C GLU A 236 -9.95 -17.05 5.97
N VAL A 237 -8.85 -17.25 5.22
CA VAL A 237 -8.13 -16.21 4.47
C VAL A 237 -8.65 -16.20 3.03
N LEU A 238 -9.11 -15.04 2.55
CA LEU A 238 -9.66 -14.91 1.20
C LEU A 238 -8.57 -15.03 0.12
N PRO A 239 -8.90 -15.57 -1.08
CA PRO A 239 -7.95 -15.62 -2.19
C PRO A 239 -7.44 -14.23 -2.59
N VAL A 240 -6.14 -14.00 -2.41
CA VAL A 240 -5.48 -12.72 -2.74
C VAL A 240 -5.59 -12.45 -4.24
N ALA A 241 -6.13 -11.28 -4.60
CA ALA A 241 -6.26 -10.82 -5.99
C ALA A 241 -4.89 -10.38 -6.52
N TRP A 242 -4.11 -11.35 -7.02
CA TRP A 242 -2.73 -11.14 -7.42
C TRP A 242 -2.61 -10.75 -8.90
N ALA A 243 -2.28 -9.49 -9.17
CA ALA A 243 -1.85 -9.04 -10.49
C ALA A 243 -0.89 -7.84 -10.37
N VAL A 244 0.22 -7.89 -11.11
CA VAL A 244 1.08 -6.71 -11.32
C VAL A 244 0.51 -5.93 -12.50
N THR A 245 -0.23 -4.86 -12.20
CA THR A 245 -0.81 -3.95 -13.21
C THR A 245 0.09 -2.75 -13.53
N LYS A 246 1.25 -2.62 -12.87
CA LYS A 246 2.23 -1.56 -13.11
C LYS A 246 3.67 -2.09 -12.94
N PRO A 247 4.62 -1.78 -13.85
CA PRO A 247 5.98 -2.32 -13.76
C PRO A 247 6.89 -1.62 -12.74
N SER A 248 6.60 -0.40 -12.29
CA SER A 248 7.48 0.33 -11.37
C SER A 248 7.40 -0.13 -9.90
N PHE A 249 6.33 -0.83 -9.49
CA PHE A 249 6.24 -1.48 -8.18
C PHE A 249 5.08 -2.49 -8.12
N HIS A 250 5.11 -3.38 -7.13
CA HIS A 250 3.91 -4.07 -6.66
C HIS A 250 3.59 -3.66 -5.21
N TYR A 251 2.31 -3.72 -4.81
CA TYR A 251 1.84 -3.25 -3.50
C TYR A 251 0.95 -4.30 -2.85
N ILE A 252 1.36 -4.75 -1.67
CA ILE A 252 0.67 -5.77 -0.86
C ILE A 252 0.25 -5.11 0.45
N ARG A 253 -0.99 -5.34 0.89
CA ARG A 253 -1.49 -4.92 2.21
C ARG A 253 -2.06 -6.12 2.94
N VAL A 254 -1.45 -6.51 4.05
CA VAL A 254 -1.93 -7.63 4.88
C VAL A 254 -2.81 -7.09 5.99
N HIS A 255 -4.10 -7.43 5.96
CA HIS A 255 -5.09 -6.93 6.91
C HIS A 255 -5.46 -7.97 7.95
N ARG A 256 -5.34 -7.62 9.22
CA ARG A 256 -5.98 -8.32 10.34
C ARG A 256 -6.53 -7.22 11.25
N ARG A 257 -7.84 -7.01 11.21
CA ARG A 257 -8.51 -5.82 11.75
C ARG A 257 -9.28 -6.10 13.03
N GLU A 258 -9.69 -7.35 13.23
CA GLU A 258 -10.48 -7.74 14.39
C GLU A 258 -9.62 -8.13 15.61
N GLY A 259 -10.13 -7.85 16.81
CA GLY A 259 -9.60 -8.39 18.07
C GLY A 259 -8.10 -8.13 18.32
N CYS A 260 -7.49 -9.05 19.07
CA CYS A 260 -6.09 -8.95 19.55
C CYS A 260 -5.15 -10.04 18.98
N LYS A 261 -5.62 -10.89 18.07
CA LYS A 261 -4.86 -12.03 17.50
C LYS A 261 -4.61 -11.83 16.00
N ARG A 262 -3.72 -10.90 15.68
CA ARG A 262 -3.43 -10.38 14.33
C ARG A 262 -2.10 -10.89 13.75
N MET A 263 -1.39 -11.74 14.49
CA MET A 263 -0.30 -12.54 13.95
C MET A 263 -0.78 -13.42 12.78
N LEU A 264 0.12 -13.63 11.83
CA LEU A 264 0.05 -14.71 10.85
C LEU A 264 0.75 -15.95 11.42
N SER A 265 0.24 -17.12 11.03
CA SER A 265 0.89 -18.41 11.26
C SER A 265 2.04 -18.65 10.27
N ASP A 266 2.97 -19.52 10.62
CA ASP A 266 4.11 -19.88 9.76
C ASP A 266 3.65 -20.42 8.39
N SER A 267 2.51 -21.13 8.34
CA SER A 267 1.89 -21.58 7.09
C SER A 267 1.38 -20.42 6.22
N GLU A 268 0.76 -19.38 6.80
CA GLU A 268 0.40 -18.16 6.06
C GLU A 268 1.64 -17.41 5.55
N LEU A 269 2.72 -17.37 6.35
CA LEU A 269 3.98 -16.72 5.99
C LEU A 269 4.74 -17.47 4.88
N GLN A 270 4.82 -18.80 4.95
CA GLN A 270 5.38 -19.65 3.90
C GLN A 270 4.55 -19.57 2.61
N THR A 271 3.21 -19.52 2.72
CA THR A 271 2.32 -19.26 1.58
C THR A 271 2.61 -17.90 0.93
N TRP A 272 2.95 -16.89 1.73
CA TRP A 272 3.38 -15.58 1.23
C TRP A 272 4.73 -15.60 0.53
N VAL A 273 5.73 -16.30 1.08
CA VAL A 273 7.05 -16.47 0.44
C VAL A 273 6.92 -17.24 -0.88
N ALA A 274 6.21 -18.37 -0.88
CA ALA A 274 5.97 -19.15 -2.10
C ALA A 274 5.26 -18.32 -3.18
N ARG A 275 4.29 -17.46 -2.82
CA ARG A 275 3.63 -16.52 -3.74
C ARG A 275 4.59 -15.46 -4.29
N LEU A 276 5.44 -14.88 -3.43
CA LEU A 276 6.45 -13.91 -3.82
C LEU A 276 7.50 -14.51 -4.77
N GLN A 277 7.94 -15.75 -4.53
CA GLN A 277 8.90 -16.43 -5.41
C GLN A 277 8.30 -16.87 -6.75
N SER A 278 7.05 -17.35 -6.76
CA SER A 278 6.44 -18.00 -7.94
C SER A 278 5.58 -17.09 -8.82
N LYS A 279 5.16 -15.91 -8.35
CA LYS A 279 4.17 -15.08 -9.07
C LYS A 279 4.59 -13.63 -9.35
N LEU A 280 5.80 -13.21 -9.01
CA LEU A 280 6.33 -11.93 -9.50
C LEU A 280 6.76 -12.11 -10.97
N PRO A 281 6.18 -11.37 -11.93
CA PRO A 281 6.54 -11.48 -13.34
C PRO A 281 7.84 -10.71 -13.64
N GLU A 282 8.56 -11.13 -14.67
CA GLU A 282 9.77 -10.47 -15.20
C GLU A 282 9.53 -9.00 -15.60
N THR A 283 8.27 -8.64 -15.88
CA THR A 283 7.84 -7.27 -16.19
C THR A 283 7.84 -6.32 -14.98
N LEU A 284 8.01 -6.83 -13.76
CA LEU A 284 8.22 -5.99 -12.57
C LEU A 284 9.68 -5.51 -12.52
N GLN A 285 9.85 -4.18 -12.55
CA GLN A 285 11.16 -3.54 -12.64
C GLN A 285 11.59 -2.81 -11.36
N GLY A 286 10.67 -2.57 -10.42
CA GLY A 286 10.95 -1.93 -9.13
C GLY A 286 10.63 -2.81 -7.92
N PRO A 287 10.42 -2.22 -6.73
CA PRO A 287 10.23 -2.94 -5.48
C PRO A 287 8.85 -3.59 -5.32
N VAL A 288 8.77 -4.51 -4.34
CA VAL A 288 7.52 -5.01 -3.77
C VAL A 288 7.33 -4.35 -2.41
N TYR A 289 6.36 -3.45 -2.29
CA TYR A 289 5.97 -2.87 -1.01
C TYR A 289 5.02 -3.83 -0.28
N PHE A 290 5.34 -4.15 0.98
CA PHE A 290 4.60 -5.13 1.77
C PHE A 290 4.20 -4.50 3.11
N MET A 291 2.95 -4.04 3.18
CA MET A 291 2.47 -3.22 4.29
C MET A 291 1.61 -4.03 5.26
N TRP A 292 1.97 -3.98 6.54
CA TRP A 292 1.28 -4.69 7.61
C TRP A 292 0.22 -3.81 8.27
N GLY A 293 -1.05 -4.06 7.91
CA GLY A 293 -2.25 -3.52 8.57
C GLY A 293 -2.80 -4.54 9.57
N THR A 294 -1.96 -4.97 10.50
CA THR A 294 -2.23 -6.04 11.47
C THR A 294 -2.28 -5.50 12.90
N ASP A 295 -2.88 -4.32 13.04
CA ASP A 295 -2.53 -3.34 14.08
C ASP A 295 -3.08 -3.65 15.49
N TRP A 296 -2.39 -4.53 16.21
CA TRP A 296 -2.54 -4.70 17.65
C TRP A 296 -1.18 -4.81 18.33
N GLU A 297 -0.89 -3.84 19.20
CA GLU A 297 0.39 -3.76 19.91
C GLU A 297 1.56 -3.74 18.91
N ASP A 298 2.55 -4.62 19.04
CA ASP A 298 3.70 -4.75 18.15
C ASP A 298 3.54 -5.85 17.08
N GLN A 299 2.36 -6.46 16.94
CA GLN A 299 2.14 -7.57 16.01
C GLN A 299 2.48 -7.26 14.53
N PRO A 300 2.29 -6.03 14.00
CA PRO A 300 2.83 -5.66 12.68
C PRO A 300 4.35 -5.78 12.56
N ILE A 301 5.10 -5.46 13.63
CA ILE A 301 6.55 -5.58 13.67
C ILE A 301 6.97 -7.05 13.75
N LEU A 302 6.30 -7.83 14.60
CA LEU A 302 6.56 -9.28 14.76
C LEU A 302 6.24 -10.05 13.47
N ASN A 303 5.12 -9.75 12.81
CA ASN A 303 4.77 -10.29 11.50
C ASN A 303 5.85 -10.00 10.44
N ALA A 304 6.38 -8.78 10.39
CA ALA A 304 7.47 -8.41 9.48
C ALA A 304 8.78 -9.15 9.80
N GLN A 305 9.11 -9.32 11.09
CA GLN A 305 10.29 -10.07 11.53
C GLN A 305 10.17 -11.56 11.19
N ASN A 306 8.96 -12.14 11.29
CA ASN A 306 8.71 -13.54 10.96
C ASN A 306 8.72 -13.79 9.44
N LEU A 307 8.08 -12.93 8.63
CA LEU A 307 8.18 -13.05 7.17
C LEU A 307 9.64 -12.96 6.69
N LYS A 308 10.45 -12.10 7.31
CA LYS A 308 11.87 -11.96 6.97
C LYS A 308 12.68 -13.25 7.18
N GLN A 309 12.32 -14.09 8.15
CA GLN A 309 13.03 -15.34 8.42
C GLN A 309 12.81 -16.40 7.33
N PHE A 310 11.68 -16.32 6.61
CA PHE A 310 11.36 -17.23 5.49
C PHE A 310 11.75 -16.68 4.11
N LEU A 311 11.98 -15.36 3.97
CA LEU A 311 12.33 -14.74 2.68
C LEU A 311 13.77 -15.08 2.23
N PRO A 312 13.99 -15.43 0.96
CA PRO A 312 15.34 -15.52 0.40
C PRO A 312 16.10 -14.20 0.50
N GLU A 313 17.39 -14.25 0.82
CA GLU A 313 18.24 -13.05 0.96
C GLU A 313 18.26 -12.19 -0.32
N SER A 314 18.19 -12.84 -1.49
CA SER A 314 18.04 -12.18 -2.79
C SER A 314 16.81 -11.27 -2.88
N MET A 315 15.74 -11.53 -2.11
CA MET A 315 14.52 -10.71 -2.05
C MET A 315 14.52 -9.70 -0.90
N ILE A 316 15.40 -9.84 0.10
CA ILE A 316 15.41 -8.94 1.27
C ILE A 316 16.06 -7.59 0.90
N PHE A 317 15.40 -6.48 1.26
CA PHE A 317 16.00 -5.15 1.24
C PHE A 317 16.82 -4.89 2.50
N ASN A 318 18.14 -4.72 2.37
CA ASN A 318 19.02 -4.43 3.51
C ASN A 318 19.00 -2.94 3.86
N TRP A 319 17.93 -2.51 4.54
CA TRP A 319 17.72 -1.11 4.92
C TRP A 319 18.86 -0.54 5.79
N LYS A 320 19.41 -1.34 6.73
CA LYS A 320 20.54 -0.90 7.58
C LYS A 320 21.80 -0.58 6.76
N ALA A 321 22.11 -1.38 5.73
CA ALA A 321 23.21 -1.07 4.83
C ALA A 321 22.97 0.21 4.02
N ALA A 322 21.76 0.42 3.50
CA ALA A 322 21.39 1.63 2.77
C ALA A 322 21.48 2.90 3.65
N GLN A 323 21.16 2.80 4.94
CA GLN A 323 21.34 3.89 5.92
C GLN A 323 22.82 4.22 6.17
N LEU A 324 23.70 3.22 6.24
CA LEU A 324 25.15 3.43 6.39
C LEU A 324 25.76 4.06 5.12
N GLN A 325 25.24 3.70 3.94
CA GLN A 325 25.63 4.31 2.67
C GLN A 325 25.14 5.77 2.54
N ASN A 326 23.97 6.10 3.10
CA ASN A 326 23.39 7.46 3.07
C ASN A 326 23.09 8.00 4.49
N PRO A 327 24.13 8.26 5.30
CA PRO A 327 23.96 8.71 6.68
C PRO A 327 23.33 10.10 6.73
N ALA A 328 22.47 10.32 7.72
CA ALA A 328 21.80 11.62 7.90
C ALA A 328 22.83 12.75 8.09
N LYS A 329 22.62 13.89 7.43
CA LYS A 329 23.49 15.07 7.54
C LYS A 329 23.65 15.49 8.99
N GLY A 330 24.90 15.55 9.48
CA GLY A 330 25.22 15.92 10.86
C GLY A 330 25.30 14.75 11.85
N SER A 331 25.08 13.51 11.40
CA SER A 331 25.38 12.31 12.21
C SER A 331 26.88 12.05 12.29
N LEU A 332 27.36 11.40 13.36
CA LEU A 332 28.77 10.98 13.48
C LEU A 332 29.23 10.14 12.28
N LEU A 333 28.38 9.24 11.78
CA LEU A 333 28.63 8.45 10.56
C LEU A 333 28.83 9.31 9.30
N SER A 334 28.21 10.50 9.23
CA SER A 334 28.48 11.45 8.13
C SER A 334 29.80 12.19 8.26
N MET A 335 30.41 12.24 9.46
CA MET A 335 31.74 12.80 9.70
C MET A 335 32.86 11.80 9.39
N PHE A 336 32.60 10.50 9.52
CA PHE A 336 33.57 9.43 9.19
C PHE A 336 33.57 9.03 7.70
N LYS A 337 32.84 9.74 6.82
CA LYS A 337 32.98 9.61 5.37
C LYS A 337 34.24 10.35 4.86
N SER A 338 35.40 9.74 5.08
CA SER A 338 36.66 10.16 4.45
C SER A 338 36.56 10.10 2.91
N PRO A 339 37.19 11.02 2.17
CA PRO A 339 37.13 11.04 0.71
C PRO A 339 38.06 9.97 0.08
N GLN A 340 37.63 8.71 0.07
CA GLN A 340 38.31 7.62 -0.65
C GLN A 340 38.09 7.70 -2.17
N THR A 341 38.42 8.83 -2.80
CA THR A 341 38.47 8.97 -4.28
C THR A 341 39.37 10.14 -4.70
N ALA A 342 40.63 10.14 -4.25
CA ALA A 342 41.58 11.24 -4.54
C ALA A 342 43.06 10.81 -4.67
N MET A 343 43.36 9.58 -5.14
CA MET A 343 44.76 9.14 -5.28
C MET A 343 44.98 8.07 -6.37
N GLN A 344 44.70 8.38 -7.65
CA GLN A 344 45.18 7.54 -8.77
C GLN A 344 45.28 8.29 -10.13
N THR A 345 46.01 9.41 -10.19
CA THR A 345 46.35 10.13 -11.45
C THR A 345 47.58 11.06 -11.27
N ALA A 346 48.76 10.50 -10.95
CA ALA A 346 49.99 11.31 -10.76
C ALA A 346 51.35 10.59 -10.96
N SER A 347 51.44 9.62 -11.87
CA SER A 347 52.70 9.02 -12.37
C SER A 347 52.40 8.14 -13.59
N ASP A 348 53.15 8.12 -14.70
CA ASP A 348 54.31 8.93 -15.09
C ASP A 348 54.19 9.42 -16.55
N SER A 349 54.88 10.51 -16.89
CA SER A 349 54.99 11.01 -18.26
C SER A 349 56.45 11.04 -18.73
N VAL A 350 56.95 9.90 -19.20
CA VAL A 350 58.28 9.78 -19.81
C VAL A 350 58.16 9.15 -21.19
N LEU A 351 58.81 9.75 -22.19
CA LEU A 351 58.77 9.28 -23.57
C LEU A 351 59.58 7.99 -23.73
N TYR A 352 59.08 7.08 -24.58
CA TYR A 352 59.96 6.34 -25.49
C TYR A 352 59.34 6.27 -26.89
N LYS A 353 60.16 6.50 -27.91
CA LYS A 353 59.79 6.34 -29.33
C LYS A 353 59.99 4.88 -29.74
N GLN A 354 59.18 4.39 -30.67
CA GLN A 354 59.55 3.30 -31.58
C GLN A 354 59.24 3.69 -33.04
N PRO A 355 59.96 3.11 -34.03
CA PRO A 355 59.94 3.56 -35.42
C PRO A 355 58.75 3.01 -36.22
N ALA A 356 58.63 3.44 -37.47
CA ALA A 356 57.51 3.14 -38.36
C ALA A 356 57.92 2.27 -39.58
N THR A 357 56.90 1.84 -40.34
CA THR A 357 56.94 1.16 -41.67
C THR A 357 57.35 -0.32 -41.67
N PRO A 358 56.93 -1.11 -42.69
CA PRO A 358 56.15 -0.77 -43.88
C PRO A 358 54.75 -1.40 -43.99
N THR A 359 54.11 -1.13 -45.12
CA THR A 359 52.79 -1.59 -45.60
C THR A 359 52.76 -3.08 -46.00
N ASP A 360 51.55 -3.64 -46.09
CA ASP A 360 51.12 -4.37 -47.29
C ASP A 360 49.57 -4.35 -47.41
N ASP A 361 49.04 -4.85 -48.54
CA ASP A 361 47.76 -4.41 -49.15
C ASP A 361 46.65 -5.51 -49.15
N VAL A 362 45.58 -5.29 -49.92
CA VAL A 362 44.52 -6.21 -50.39
C VAL A 362 43.23 -6.34 -49.54
N SER A 363 42.21 -5.63 -50.00
CA SER A 363 40.80 -6.09 -50.13
C SER A 363 40.55 -6.48 -51.61
N PRO A 364 39.41 -7.07 -52.08
CA PRO A 364 38.02 -6.98 -51.55
C PRO A 364 37.15 -8.26 -51.80
N ILE A 365 35.81 -8.07 -51.99
CA ILE A 365 34.77 -9.03 -52.44
C ILE A 365 34.30 -10.00 -51.33
N ALA A 366 33.08 -9.95 -50.76
CA ALA A 366 31.69 -9.67 -51.20
C ALA A 366 30.95 -10.87 -51.84
N LEU A 367 29.83 -11.29 -51.23
CA LEU A 367 28.85 -12.21 -51.81
C LEU A 367 27.46 -12.01 -51.19
N LEU A 368 26.43 -12.56 -51.84
CA LEU A 368 25.00 -12.28 -51.64
C LEU A 368 24.20 -13.60 -51.70
N GLU A 369 22.86 -13.52 -51.61
CA GLU A 369 21.88 -14.62 -51.80
C GLU A 369 21.83 -15.69 -50.68
N MET A 370 20.67 -16.04 -50.09
CA MET A 370 19.32 -16.44 -50.53
C MET A 370 19.13 -17.97 -50.72
N ASN A 371 18.44 -18.58 -49.76
CA ASN A 371 17.36 -19.59 -49.93
C ASN A 371 16.61 -19.67 -48.57
N LYS A 372 15.27 -19.70 -48.44
CA LYS A 372 14.12 -20.29 -49.17
C LYS A 372 13.79 -21.74 -48.80
N ASN A 373 12.52 -21.92 -48.42
CA ASN A 373 11.71 -23.15 -48.42
C ASN A 373 12.12 -24.20 -47.34
N THR A 374 11.23 -25.10 -46.89
CA THR A 374 9.95 -25.59 -47.47
C THR A 374 8.76 -25.61 -46.51
N ASP A 375 7.55 -25.37 -47.04
CA ASP A 375 6.27 -25.70 -46.43
C ASP A 375 6.01 -27.22 -46.30
N PHE A 376 5.17 -27.61 -45.34
CA PHE A 376 4.06 -28.57 -45.43
C PHE A 376 3.22 -28.46 -44.13
N GLY A 377 1.89 -28.64 -44.09
CA GLY A 377 0.95 -28.88 -45.19
C GLY A 377 -0.41 -29.40 -44.71
N CYS A 378 -1.35 -28.48 -44.42
CA CYS A 378 -2.83 -28.61 -44.41
C CYS A 378 -3.55 -29.94 -44.05
N SER A 379 -4.50 -29.90 -43.10
CA SER A 379 -5.91 -30.33 -43.35
C SER A 379 -6.84 -30.13 -42.14
N ASN A 380 -8.14 -29.97 -42.41
CA ASN A 380 -9.22 -29.92 -41.42
C ASN A 380 -9.98 -31.27 -41.36
N ALA A 381 -10.48 -31.63 -40.18
CA ALA A 381 -11.57 -32.61 -40.00
C ALA A 381 -12.43 -32.22 -38.79
N ASN A 382 -13.66 -32.74 -38.72
CA ASN A 382 -14.70 -32.33 -37.77
C ASN A 382 -15.49 -33.56 -37.25
N LEU A 383 -16.36 -33.37 -36.24
CA LEU A 383 -17.35 -34.33 -35.68
C LEU A 383 -16.85 -35.48 -34.76
N GLY A 384 -17.70 -35.85 -33.77
CA GLY A 384 -17.78 -37.21 -33.22
C GLY A 384 -17.98 -37.37 -31.70
N ASP A 385 -19.22 -37.58 -31.23
CA ASP A 385 -19.55 -37.90 -29.81
C ASP A 385 -19.45 -39.40 -29.46
N ALA A 386 -18.83 -39.74 -28.32
CA ALA A 386 -18.97 -41.01 -27.56
C ALA A 386 -18.13 -40.95 -26.25
N GLN A 387 -18.47 -41.44 -25.04
CA GLN A 387 -19.70 -41.73 -24.25
C GLN A 387 -19.27 -41.53 -22.75
N LYS A 388 -20.03 -41.08 -21.73
CA LYS A 388 -21.47 -40.95 -21.38
C LYS A 388 -22.09 -42.17 -20.64
N ARG A 389 -22.80 -41.91 -19.52
CA ARG A 389 -23.33 -42.82 -18.45
C ARG A 389 -22.24 -43.22 -17.43
N ILE A 390 -22.49 -43.40 -16.13
CA ILE A 390 -23.67 -43.79 -15.30
C ILE A 390 -23.69 -42.88 -14.03
N LEU A 391 -24.79 -42.46 -13.36
CA LEU A 391 -26.25 -42.60 -13.47
C LEU A 391 -26.95 -41.30 -12.97
N GLU A 392 -28.23 -41.32 -12.58
CA GLU A 392 -29.04 -40.17 -12.13
C GLU A 392 -30.05 -40.50 -10.99
N GLN A 393 -30.35 -39.49 -10.14
CA GLN A 393 -31.66 -39.17 -9.52
C GLN A 393 -32.32 -40.11 -8.47
N PRO A 394 -33.37 -39.68 -7.71
CA PRO A 394 -33.79 -38.31 -7.33
C PRO A 394 -34.19 -38.09 -5.84
N ALA A 395 -34.31 -36.80 -5.47
CA ALA A 395 -35.26 -36.12 -4.57
C ALA A 395 -35.86 -36.78 -3.29
N GLU A 396 -35.95 -35.97 -2.22
CA GLU A 396 -37.23 -35.71 -1.54
C GLU A 396 -37.27 -34.32 -0.87
N MET A 397 -38.47 -33.75 -0.64
CA MET A 397 -38.67 -32.48 0.08
C MET A 397 -39.38 -32.70 1.42
N HIS A 398 -38.86 -32.11 2.49
CA HIS A 398 -39.64 -31.77 3.69
C HIS A 398 -39.37 -30.31 4.08
N GLY A 399 -40.44 -29.51 4.13
CA GLY A 399 -40.37 -28.12 4.60
C GLY A 399 -40.75 -28.00 6.08
N PHE A 400 -40.13 -27.07 6.79
CA PHE A 400 -40.59 -26.63 8.11
C PHE A 400 -40.79 -25.12 8.15
N THR A 401 -41.78 -24.69 8.94
CA THR A 401 -42.36 -23.35 8.90
C THR A 401 -41.71 -22.39 9.89
N LYS A 402 -41.84 -21.08 9.63
CA LYS A 402 -41.59 -20.05 10.64
C LYS A 402 -42.54 -20.25 11.83
N LYS A 403 -42.01 -20.25 13.06
CA LYS A 403 -42.61 -19.53 14.20
C LYS A 403 -41.66 -19.36 15.40
N ASP A 404 -41.83 -18.21 16.05
CA ASP A 404 -41.75 -17.94 17.49
C ASP A 404 -40.49 -18.38 18.28
N ALA A 405 -39.52 -17.47 18.35
CA ALA A 405 -38.48 -17.43 19.40
C ALA A 405 -38.23 -15.98 19.87
N VAL A 406 -39.25 -15.35 20.47
CA VAL A 406 -39.14 -13.98 21.00
C VAL A 406 -38.49 -14.01 22.38
N PHE A 407 -37.25 -13.50 22.48
CA PHE A 407 -36.57 -13.26 23.75
C PHE A 407 -36.41 -11.75 24.01
N PRO A 408 -36.57 -11.28 25.27
CA PRO A 408 -36.59 -9.87 25.60
C PRO A 408 -35.19 -9.24 25.56
N PRO A 409 -35.06 -7.95 25.20
CA PRO A 409 -33.76 -7.27 25.18
C PRO A 409 -33.17 -7.09 26.61
N PRO A 410 -31.84 -7.16 26.77
CA PRO A 410 -31.21 -6.99 28.07
C PRO A 410 -31.44 -5.58 28.64
N LYS A 411 -31.72 -5.51 29.95
CA LYS A 411 -32.09 -4.27 30.64
C LYS A 411 -30.90 -3.30 30.69
N LYS A 412 -31.08 -2.09 30.14
CA LYS A 412 -30.11 -0.99 30.25
C LYS A 412 -29.92 -0.59 31.72
N ALA A 413 -28.72 -0.75 32.25
CA ALA A 413 -28.35 -0.22 33.56
C ALA A 413 -28.33 1.32 33.52
N LYS A 414 -28.98 1.98 34.50
CA LYS A 414 -28.92 3.44 34.67
C LYS A 414 -27.65 3.83 35.43
N PRO A 415 -26.89 4.85 35.01
CA PRO A 415 -25.81 5.41 35.83
C PRO A 415 -26.39 6.21 37.01
N SER A 416 -25.71 6.14 38.16
CA SER A 416 -26.04 6.94 39.36
C SER A 416 -25.24 8.25 39.36
N PRO A 417 -25.80 9.40 39.82
CA PRO A 417 -25.17 10.71 39.70
C PRO A 417 -24.29 11.12 40.90
N ASN A 418 -23.49 12.19 40.68
CA ASN A 418 -22.51 12.88 41.55
C ASN A 418 -21.04 12.41 41.37
N LYS A 419 -20.02 13.28 41.52
CA LYS A 419 -19.97 14.65 42.10
C LYS A 419 -19.13 15.63 41.23
N LYS A 420 -18.98 16.89 41.66
CA LYS A 420 -18.58 18.06 40.84
C LYS A 420 -17.10 18.49 40.94
N LYS A 421 -16.60 19.07 39.82
CA LYS A 421 -15.55 20.13 39.65
C LYS A 421 -14.09 19.84 40.07
N GLY A 422 -13.15 20.27 39.21
CA GLY A 422 -11.70 20.21 39.48
C GLY A 422 -10.80 20.87 38.41
N ASN A 423 -10.89 22.20 38.25
CA ASN A 423 -10.01 23.10 37.48
C ASN A 423 -9.76 22.86 35.97
N ALA A 424 -9.19 23.89 35.31
CA ALA A 424 -8.99 23.98 33.87
C ALA A 424 -7.50 23.98 33.49
N GLY A 425 -7.20 23.54 32.27
CA GLY A 425 -5.88 23.59 31.64
C GLY A 425 -6.01 23.57 30.11
N SER A 426 -5.05 24.17 29.41
CA SER A 426 -5.12 24.44 27.96
C SER A 426 -5.20 23.16 27.10
N PRO A 427 -5.91 23.20 25.94
CA PRO A 427 -6.21 22.00 25.17
C PRO A 427 -4.98 21.43 24.44
N THR A 428 -4.63 20.18 24.76
CA THR A 428 -3.70 19.36 23.95
C THR A 428 -4.45 18.52 22.92
N ILE A 429 -3.79 18.20 21.80
CA ILE A 429 -4.39 17.50 20.65
C ILE A 429 -4.49 15.99 20.95
N THR A 430 -5.46 15.61 21.78
CA THR A 430 -5.65 14.22 22.27
C THR A 430 -7.13 13.81 22.35
N SER A 431 -8.01 14.41 21.54
CA SER A 431 -9.47 14.20 21.59
C SER A 431 -10.09 13.47 20.38
N PHE A 432 -9.35 13.30 19.27
CA PHE A 432 -9.93 12.82 18.00
C PHE A 432 -10.30 11.32 17.95
N PHE A 433 -9.87 10.50 18.91
CA PHE A 433 -10.05 9.03 18.88
C PHE A 433 -11.29 8.51 19.64
N LYS A 434 -12.41 9.26 19.65
CA LYS A 434 -13.64 8.84 20.36
C LYS A 434 -14.92 8.68 19.52
N TYR A 435 -14.90 9.05 18.24
CA TYR A 435 -16.01 8.87 17.30
C TYR A 435 -15.54 8.33 15.94
N ALA A 436 -14.86 7.18 15.99
CA ALA A 436 -14.49 6.36 14.84
C ALA A 436 -14.34 4.89 15.28
N ARG A 437 -15.41 4.34 15.84
CA ARG A 437 -15.71 2.92 15.93
C ARG A 437 -17.01 2.73 15.14
#